data_AF-A0A357NH72-F1
#
_entry.id   AF-A0A357NH72-F1
#
_cell.length_a   1.000
_cell.length_b   1.000
_cell.length_c   1.000
_cell.angle_alpha   90.00
_cell.angle_beta   90.00
_cell.angle_gamma   90.00
#
_symmetry.space_group_name_H-M   'P 1'
#
loop_
_entity.id
_entity.type
_entity.pdbx_description
1 polymer ?
#
loop_
_entity_poly.entity_id
_entity_poly.type
_entity_poly.pdbx_seq_one_letter_code
_entity_poly.pdbx_strand_id
1 'polypeptide(L)'
;MLSRCQHLSFQAVPAEDIAAYLREHGCQEEQAAIVAAVSGGIPGRALLWAEGGYQLRDQVIHCLEDLKHASPGKVWDTVALLNQEREQILITLELIAHVVRDCLVWKATGNRELLLYKDCTARIAALTEKAALDGLLAMYKELTAARQMFLGNANSRLLWEKICLRIQDALAEQKESC
;
A
#
# COMPACT_ATOMS: atom_id res chain seq x y z
N MET A 1 1.54 -37.07 -20.37
CA MET A 1 0.09 -37.27 -20.15
C MET A 1 -0.26 -36.76 -18.74
N LEU A 2 -0.93 -35.61 -18.64
CA LEU A 2 -1.90 -35.25 -17.58
C LEU A 2 -2.57 -33.93 -17.98
N SER A 3 -3.25 -33.95 -19.14
CA SER A 3 -4.19 -32.93 -19.61
C SER A 3 -5.60 -33.28 -19.10
N ARG A 4 -5.76 -33.45 -17.79
CA ARG A 4 -7.07 -33.72 -17.14
C ARG A 4 -7.50 -32.62 -16.17
N CYS A 5 -6.81 -31.48 -16.15
CA CYS A 5 -7.24 -30.33 -15.37
C CYS A 5 -8.28 -29.54 -16.18
N GLN A 6 -9.53 -29.53 -15.72
CA GLN A 6 -10.54 -28.58 -16.19
C GLN A 6 -10.19 -27.21 -15.59
N HIS A 7 -10.00 -26.20 -16.44
CA HIS A 7 -9.73 -24.85 -15.98
C HIS A 7 -11.04 -24.19 -15.55
N LEU A 8 -11.30 -24.14 -14.25
CA LEU A 8 -12.41 -23.38 -13.66
C LEU A 8 -11.89 -21.98 -13.33
N SER A 9 -12.29 -20.97 -14.11
CA SER A 9 -11.93 -19.58 -13.85
C SER A 9 -12.88 -18.98 -12.82
N PHE A 10 -12.37 -18.66 -11.63
CA PHE A 10 -13.08 -17.84 -10.66
C PHE A 10 -12.90 -16.37 -11.04
N GLN A 11 -14.00 -15.67 -11.32
CA GLN A 11 -13.97 -14.23 -11.59
C GLN A 11 -13.91 -13.45 -10.27
N ALA A 12 -13.33 -12.26 -10.33
CA ALA A 12 -13.30 -11.34 -9.20
C ALA A 12 -14.74 -10.95 -8.83
N VAL A 13 -15.04 -10.98 -7.54
CA VAL A 13 -16.35 -10.59 -7.01
C VAL A 13 -16.47 -9.05 -7.07
N PRO A 14 -17.61 -8.49 -7.50
CA PRO A 14 -17.85 -7.06 -7.47
C PRO A 14 -17.58 -6.46 -6.08
N ALA A 15 -16.98 -5.27 -6.04
CA ALA A 15 -16.65 -4.62 -4.77
C ALA A 15 -17.90 -4.33 -3.92
N GLU A 16 -19.03 -4.03 -4.55
CA GLU A 16 -20.32 -3.83 -3.88
C GLU A 16 -20.81 -5.08 -3.14
N ASP A 17 -20.64 -6.27 -3.74
CA ASP A 17 -21.02 -7.54 -3.12
C ASP A 17 -20.11 -7.88 -1.93
N ILE A 18 -18.80 -7.63 -2.05
CA ILE A 18 -17.85 -7.79 -0.93
C ILE A 18 -18.20 -6.83 0.21
N ALA A 19 -18.51 -5.57 -0.10
CA ALA A 19 -18.88 -4.59 0.91
C ALA A 19 -20.20 -4.96 1.60
N ALA A 20 -21.21 -5.43 0.85
CA ALA A 20 -22.46 -5.94 1.42
C ALA A 20 -22.20 -7.12 2.37
N TYR A 21 -21.42 -8.11 1.92
CA TYR A 21 -21.06 -9.27 2.72
C TYR A 21 -20.36 -8.87 4.03
N LEU A 22 -19.37 -7.97 3.98
CA LEU A 22 -18.65 -7.51 5.17
C LEU A 22 -19.56 -6.79 6.17
N ARG A 23 -20.53 -5.99 5.68
CA ARG A 23 -21.50 -5.30 6.54
C ARG A 23 -22.44 -6.26 7.26
N GLU A 24 -22.91 -7.29 6.57
CA GLU A 24 -23.72 -8.36 7.18
C GLU A 24 -22.96 -9.09 8.28
N HIS A 25 -21.63 -9.10 8.22
CA HIS A 25 -20.74 -9.71 9.21
C HIS A 25 -20.19 -8.69 10.23
N GLY A 26 -20.82 -7.52 10.35
CA GLY A 26 -20.56 -6.54 11.41
C GLY A 26 -19.49 -5.48 11.11
N CYS A 27 -18.99 -5.41 9.88
CA CYS A 27 -18.09 -4.34 9.45
C CYS A 27 -18.86 -3.02 9.24
N GLN A 28 -18.29 -1.88 9.65
CA GLN A 28 -18.92 -0.58 9.42
C GLN A 28 -18.92 -0.21 7.93
N GLU A 29 -19.90 0.59 7.48
CA GLU A 29 -20.10 0.97 6.07
C GLU A 29 -18.81 1.47 5.39
N GLU A 30 -18.16 2.48 5.99
CA GLU A 30 -16.95 3.09 5.44
C GLU A 30 -15.79 2.09 5.42
N GLN A 31 -15.71 1.23 6.44
CA GLN A 31 -14.67 0.20 6.51
C GLN A 31 -14.87 -0.90 5.46
N ALA A 32 -16.12 -1.35 5.26
CA ALA A 32 -16.46 -2.35 4.27
C ALA A 32 -16.16 -1.87 2.85
N ALA A 33 -16.43 -0.60 2.55
CA ALA A 33 -16.13 0.02 1.26
C ALA A 33 -14.62 0.05 0.98
N ILE A 34 -13.80 0.45 1.96
CA ILE A 34 -12.34 0.46 1.84
C ILE A 34 -11.81 -0.97 1.63
N VAL A 35 -12.22 -1.92 2.47
CA VAL A 35 -11.78 -3.32 2.39
C VAL A 35 -12.15 -3.94 1.04
N ALA A 36 -13.36 -3.69 0.55
CA ALA A 36 -13.80 -4.15 -0.75
C ALA A 36 -12.90 -3.59 -1.87
N ALA A 37 -12.59 -2.30 -1.85
CA ALA A 37 -11.74 -1.66 -2.84
C ALA A 37 -10.31 -2.24 -2.84
N VAL A 38 -9.70 -2.45 -1.66
CA VAL A 38 -8.33 -2.99 -1.56
C VAL A 38 -8.24 -4.51 -1.72
N SER A 39 -9.36 -5.23 -1.63
CA SER A 39 -9.40 -6.68 -1.85
C SER A 39 -9.18 -7.07 -3.32
N GLY A 40 -9.42 -6.15 -4.26
CA GLY A 40 -9.36 -6.41 -5.70
C GLY A 40 -10.38 -7.46 -6.16
N GLY A 41 -11.50 -7.61 -5.45
CA GLY A 41 -12.53 -8.60 -5.75
C GLY A 41 -12.22 -10.01 -5.27
N ILE A 42 -11.25 -10.18 -4.37
CA ILE A 42 -10.89 -11.48 -3.78
C ILE A 42 -11.41 -11.53 -2.33
N PRO A 43 -12.47 -12.32 -2.03
CA PRO A 43 -13.06 -12.35 -0.69
C PRO A 43 -12.09 -12.76 0.42
N GLY A 44 -11.19 -13.70 0.16
CA GLY A 44 -10.17 -14.09 1.14
C GLY A 44 -9.23 -12.94 1.54
N ARG A 45 -8.93 -12.03 0.61
CA ARG A 45 -8.17 -10.80 0.93
C ARG A 45 -9.00 -9.84 1.77
N ALA A 46 -10.29 -9.74 1.49
CA ALA A 46 -11.19 -8.88 2.26
C ALA A 46 -11.27 -9.33 3.74
N LEU A 47 -11.35 -10.63 3.98
CA LEU A 47 -11.36 -11.20 5.34
C LEU A 47 -10.04 -10.95 6.07
N LEU A 48 -8.90 -11.18 5.42
CA LEU A 48 -7.58 -10.90 6.00
C LEU A 48 -7.43 -9.43 6.41
N TRP A 49 -8.01 -8.53 5.61
CA TRP A 49 -8.06 -7.11 5.94
C TRP A 49 -8.95 -6.79 7.15
N ALA A 50 -10.08 -7.48 7.29
CA ALA A 50 -10.97 -7.34 8.44
C ALA A 50 -10.31 -7.83 9.75
N GLU A 51 -9.41 -8.82 9.69
CA GLU A 51 -8.73 -9.41 10.86
C GLU A 51 -7.53 -8.61 11.39
N GLY A 52 -7.11 -7.52 10.73
CA GLY A 52 -5.97 -6.73 11.19
C GLY A 52 -5.35 -5.75 10.18
N GLY A 53 -5.88 -5.71 8.95
CA GLY A 53 -5.34 -4.88 7.87
C GLY A 53 -5.40 -3.37 8.17
N TYR A 54 -6.40 -2.92 8.93
CA TYR A 54 -6.51 -1.52 9.36
C TYR A 54 -5.37 -1.07 10.26
N GLN A 55 -5.06 -1.86 11.29
CA GLN A 55 -3.99 -1.56 12.23
C GLN A 55 -2.65 -1.56 11.50
N LEU A 56 -2.42 -2.53 10.62
CA LEU A 56 -1.21 -2.62 9.82
C LEU A 56 -1.08 -1.45 8.83
N ARG A 57 -2.17 -1.06 8.16
CA ARG A 57 -2.22 0.14 7.32
C ARG A 57 -1.81 1.38 8.11
N ASP A 58 -2.39 1.58 9.29
CA ASP A 58 -2.11 2.77 10.10
C ASP A 58 -0.66 2.81 10.57
N GLN A 59 -0.08 1.64 10.91
CA GLN A 59 1.34 1.47 11.19
C GLN A 59 2.21 1.82 9.98
N VAL A 60 1.83 1.36 8.77
CA VAL A 60 2.53 1.69 7.53
C VAL A 60 2.50 3.19 7.27
N ILE A 61 1.33 3.84 7.35
CA ILE A 61 1.23 5.28 7.14
C ILE A 61 2.09 6.02 8.18
N HIS A 62 2.10 5.57 9.43
CA HIS A 62 2.93 6.16 10.48
C HIS A 62 4.43 6.02 10.17
N CYS A 63 4.86 4.85 9.69
CA CYS A 63 6.24 4.64 9.26
C CYS A 63 6.63 5.57 8.10
N LEU A 64 5.71 5.83 7.16
CA LEU A 64 5.96 6.75 6.05
C LEU A 64 6.04 8.21 6.52
N GLU A 65 5.21 8.61 7.48
CA GLU A 65 5.27 9.92 8.14
C GLU A 65 6.61 10.10 8.85
N ASP A 66 7.07 9.10 9.59
CA ASP A 66 8.37 9.12 10.25
C ASP A 66 9.53 9.17 9.25
N LEU A 67 9.50 8.35 8.18
CA LEU A 67 10.53 8.32 7.14
C LEU A 67 10.66 9.68 6.42
N LYS A 68 9.55 10.38 6.20
CA LYS A 68 9.55 11.74 5.61
C LYS A 68 10.38 12.73 6.44
N HIS A 69 10.44 12.54 7.75
CA HIS A 69 11.14 13.43 8.69
C HIS A 69 12.43 12.83 9.27
N ALA A 70 12.73 11.57 8.93
CA ALA A 70 13.85 10.83 9.47
C ALA A 70 15.19 11.38 8.96
N SER A 71 16.18 11.49 9.86
CA SER A 71 17.58 11.53 9.44
C SER A 71 17.97 10.19 8.81
N PRO A 72 18.96 10.13 7.88
CA PRO A 72 19.37 8.88 7.23
C PRO A 72 19.71 7.72 8.18
N GLY A 73 20.15 8.01 9.42
CA GLY A 73 20.41 6.98 10.45
C GLY A 73 19.16 6.26 10.97
N LYS A 74 17.98 6.90 10.96
CA LYS A 74 16.71 6.32 11.45
C LYS A 74 16.04 5.40 10.43
N VAL A 75 16.43 5.49 9.16
CA VAL A 75 15.95 4.61 8.09
C VAL A 75 16.21 3.14 8.44
N TRP A 76 17.33 2.85 9.11
CA TRP A 76 17.73 1.49 9.50
C TRP A 76 16.85 0.91 10.61
N ASP A 77 16.39 1.75 11.54
CA ASP A 77 15.45 1.33 12.58
C ASP A 77 14.10 0.96 11.97
N THR A 78 13.65 1.73 10.96
CA THR A 78 12.46 1.41 10.18
C THR A 78 12.61 0.11 9.40
N VAL A 79 13.77 -0.13 8.78
CA VAL A 79 14.08 -1.40 8.08
C VAL A 79 13.99 -2.58 9.04
N ALA A 80 14.53 -2.46 10.26
CA ALA A 80 14.46 -3.52 11.26
C ALA A 80 13.02 -3.84 11.66
N LEU A 81 12.15 -2.83 11.78
CA LEU A 81 10.74 -2.99 12.10
C LEU A 81 9.93 -3.66 10.97
N LEU A 82 10.27 -3.36 9.71
CA LEU A 82 9.57 -3.85 8.52
C LEU A 82 10.06 -5.23 8.05
N ASN A 83 11.27 -5.63 8.45
CA ASN A 83 11.86 -6.91 8.08
C ASN A 83 11.29 -8.08 8.91
N GLN A 84 10.04 -8.42 8.60
CA GLN A 84 9.25 -9.47 9.24
C GLN A 84 9.24 -10.76 8.41
N GLU A 85 8.33 -11.69 8.72
CA GLU A 85 8.14 -12.92 7.95
C GLU A 85 7.74 -12.64 6.49
N ARG A 86 7.98 -13.61 5.60
CA ARG A 86 7.84 -13.44 4.15
C ARG A 86 6.45 -12.97 3.73
N GLU A 87 5.40 -13.54 4.30
CA GLU A 87 4.01 -13.15 3.98
C GLU A 87 3.75 -11.69 4.37
N GLN A 88 4.23 -11.31 5.56
CA GLN A 88 4.07 -9.96 6.09
C GLN A 88 4.80 -8.91 5.25
N ILE A 89 5.97 -9.24 4.68
CA ILE A 89 6.69 -8.34 3.77
C ILE A 89 5.85 -8.02 2.53
N LEU A 90 5.20 -9.03 1.93
CA LEU A 90 4.37 -8.82 0.74
C LEU A 90 3.16 -7.94 1.03
N ILE A 91 2.51 -8.15 2.17
CA ILE A 91 1.37 -7.34 2.62
C ILE A 91 1.84 -5.90 2.87
N THR A 92 2.97 -5.71 3.56
CA THR A 92 3.53 -4.38 3.84
C THR A 92 3.90 -3.64 2.55
N LEU A 93 4.54 -4.29 1.57
CA LEU A 93 4.85 -3.68 0.27
C LEU A 93 3.58 -3.25 -0.48
N GLU A 94 2.53 -4.07 -0.43
CA GLU A 94 1.24 -3.76 -1.04
C GLU A 94 0.57 -2.56 -0.37
N LEU A 95 0.58 -2.51 0.97
CA LEU A 95 0.07 -1.37 1.74
C LEU A 95 0.80 -0.07 1.40
N ILE A 96 2.13 -0.10 1.33
CA ILE A 96 2.92 1.06 0.94
C ILE A 96 2.54 1.49 -0.49
N ALA A 97 2.39 0.53 -1.43
CA ALA A 97 1.96 0.85 -2.79
C ALA A 97 0.57 1.51 -2.84
N HIS A 98 -0.39 1.05 -2.04
CA HIS A 98 -1.70 1.70 -1.93
C HIS A 98 -1.60 3.13 -1.39
N VAL A 99 -0.80 3.37 -0.34
CA VAL A 99 -0.61 4.72 0.20
C VAL A 99 0.07 5.63 -0.84
N VAL A 100 1.12 5.15 -1.52
CA VAL A 100 1.80 5.92 -2.59
C VAL A 100 0.85 6.19 -3.76
N ARG A 101 -0.04 5.25 -4.11
CA ARG A 101 -1.09 5.47 -5.12
C ARG A 101 -2.05 6.58 -4.70
N ASP A 102 -2.49 6.59 -3.45
CA ASP A 102 -3.37 7.65 -2.96
C ASP A 102 -2.65 9.00 -2.89
N CYS A 103 -1.36 9.02 -2.55
CA CYS A 103 -0.51 10.20 -2.67
C CYS A 103 -0.47 10.72 -4.11
N LEU A 104 -0.29 9.84 -5.10
CA LEU A 104 -0.33 10.19 -6.53
C LEU A 104 -1.68 10.80 -6.94
N VAL A 105 -2.78 10.13 -6.59
CA VAL A 105 -4.13 10.57 -6.95
C VAL A 105 -4.45 11.91 -6.29
N TRP A 106 -4.13 12.07 -5.02
CA TRP A 106 -4.32 13.32 -4.31
C TRP A 106 -3.50 14.45 -4.93
N LYS A 107 -2.21 14.22 -5.22
CA LYS A 107 -1.35 15.23 -5.83
C LYS A 107 -1.82 15.65 -7.23
N ALA A 108 -2.37 14.71 -8.00
CA ALA A 108 -2.84 14.97 -9.35
C ALA A 108 -4.25 15.60 -9.42
N THR A 109 -5.13 15.28 -8.46
CA THR A 109 -6.57 15.60 -8.58
C THR A 109 -7.16 16.40 -7.42
N GLY A 110 -6.57 16.33 -6.23
CA GLY A 110 -7.15 16.87 -4.99
C GLY A 110 -8.52 16.27 -4.63
N ASN A 111 -8.93 15.16 -5.26
CA ASN A 111 -10.27 14.61 -5.09
C ASN A 111 -10.27 13.41 -4.13
N ARG A 112 -10.86 13.62 -2.95
CA ARG A 112 -11.04 12.59 -1.91
C ARG A 112 -11.77 11.35 -2.42
N GLU A 113 -12.75 11.51 -3.31
CA GLU A 113 -13.58 10.39 -3.76
C GLU A 113 -12.81 9.36 -4.58
N LEU A 114 -11.66 9.76 -5.12
CA LEU A 114 -10.79 8.87 -5.89
C LEU A 114 -9.79 8.11 -5.02
N LEU A 115 -9.67 8.41 -3.72
CA LEU A 115 -8.74 7.76 -2.79
C LEU A 115 -9.25 6.39 -2.34
N LEU A 116 -8.33 5.44 -2.16
CA LEU A 116 -8.62 4.14 -1.55
C LEU A 116 -8.87 4.30 -0.05
N TYR A 117 -8.03 5.06 0.65
CA TYR A 117 -8.12 5.32 2.10
C TYR A 117 -8.71 6.70 2.35
N LYS A 118 -10.01 6.85 2.07
CA LYS A 118 -10.75 8.12 2.23
C LYS A 118 -10.74 8.64 3.67
N ASP A 119 -10.66 7.74 4.65
CA ASP A 119 -10.53 8.01 6.08
C ASP A 119 -9.16 8.62 6.44
N CYS A 120 -8.13 8.40 5.60
CA CYS A 120 -6.77 8.88 5.81
C CYS A 120 -6.41 10.13 4.98
N THR A 121 -7.40 10.82 4.40
CA THR A 121 -7.19 11.94 3.45
C THR A 121 -6.24 13.01 4.01
N ALA A 122 -6.41 13.41 5.28
CA ALA A 122 -5.56 14.43 5.90
C ALA A 122 -4.09 14.00 6.01
N ARG A 123 -3.85 12.72 6.32
CA ARG A 123 -2.50 12.14 6.41
C ARG A 123 -1.86 12.03 5.03
N ILE A 124 -2.63 11.62 4.02
CA ILE A 124 -2.19 11.59 2.61
C ILE A 124 -1.84 13.00 2.11
N ALA A 125 -2.66 13.99 2.42
CA ALA A 125 -2.39 15.39 2.08
C ALA A 125 -1.09 15.88 2.73
N ALA A 126 -0.87 15.55 4.01
CA ALA A 126 0.37 15.89 4.70
C ALA A 126 1.59 15.20 4.07
N LEU A 127 1.52 13.91 3.73
CA LEU A 127 2.62 13.18 3.08
C LEU A 127 3.01 13.80 1.73
N THR A 128 2.06 14.32 0.97
CA THR A 128 2.25 14.84 -0.39
C THR A 128 2.62 16.32 -0.48
N GLU A 129 2.60 17.06 0.64
CA GLU A 129 2.80 18.50 0.70
C GLU A 129 4.05 18.94 -0.07
N LYS A 130 5.18 18.28 0.18
CA LYS A 130 6.47 18.58 -0.47
C LYS A 130 6.79 17.69 -1.66
N ALA A 131 6.17 16.51 -1.76
CA ALA A 131 6.48 15.51 -2.77
C ALA A 131 6.18 15.99 -4.20
N ALA A 132 7.06 15.66 -5.15
CA ALA A 132 6.83 15.84 -6.58
C ALA A 132 6.04 14.66 -7.17
N LEU A 133 5.17 14.94 -8.15
CA LEU A 133 4.36 13.91 -8.81
C LEU A 133 5.23 12.84 -9.50
N ASP A 134 6.29 13.25 -10.18
CA ASP A 134 7.22 12.35 -10.87
C ASP A 134 7.97 11.43 -9.89
N GLY A 135 8.37 11.97 -8.72
CA GLY A 135 9.02 11.21 -7.66
C GLY A 135 8.10 10.12 -7.09
N LEU A 136 6.85 10.47 -6.80
CA LEU A 136 5.82 9.52 -6.38
C LEU A 136 5.55 8.45 -7.45
N LEU A 137 5.57 8.82 -8.74
CA LEU A 137 5.33 7.88 -9.84
C LEU A 137 6.49 6.89 -9.99
N ALA A 138 7.73 7.37 -9.88
CA ALA A 138 8.92 6.53 -9.85
C ALA A 138 8.89 5.56 -8.65
N MET A 139 8.52 6.06 -7.47
CA MET A 139 8.38 5.23 -6.26
C MET A 139 7.35 4.12 -6.43
N TYR A 140 6.18 4.44 -7.00
CA TYR A 140 5.13 3.44 -7.24
C TYR A 140 5.60 2.31 -8.18
N LYS A 141 6.34 2.65 -9.24
CA LYS A 141 6.95 1.65 -10.14
C LYS A 141 7.97 0.78 -9.41
N GLU A 142 8.76 1.37 -8.52
CA GLU A 142 9.75 0.63 -7.73
C GLU A 142 9.14 -0.33 -6.71
N LEU A 143 8.05 0.06 -6.05
CA LEU A 143 7.31 -0.85 -5.16
C LEU A 143 6.76 -2.05 -5.92
N THR A 144 6.25 -1.82 -7.14
CA THR A 144 5.77 -2.88 -8.01
C THR A 144 6.90 -3.84 -8.42
N ALA A 145 8.08 -3.30 -8.77
CA ALA A 145 9.26 -4.09 -9.09
C ALA A 145 9.81 -4.86 -7.87
N ALA A 146 9.87 -4.20 -6.70
CA ALA A 146 10.33 -4.78 -5.45
C ALA A 146 9.50 -6.00 -5.03
N ARG A 147 8.17 -5.92 -5.19
CA ARG A 147 7.28 -7.06 -4.95
C ARG A 147 7.63 -8.26 -5.85
N GLN A 148 7.89 -8.03 -7.14
CA GLN A 148 8.29 -9.10 -8.07
C GLN A 148 9.66 -9.70 -7.71
N MET A 149 10.64 -8.85 -7.38
CA MET A 149 11.95 -9.31 -6.94
C MET A 149 11.87 -10.15 -5.67
N PHE A 150 11.04 -9.75 -4.69
CA PHE A 150 10.87 -10.48 -3.45
C PHE A 150 10.21 -11.85 -3.64
N LEU A 151 9.21 -11.94 -4.54
CA LEU A 151 8.64 -13.21 -4.96
C LEU A 151 9.71 -14.13 -5.57
N GLY A 152 10.68 -13.56 -6.30
CA GLY A 152 11.88 -14.24 -6.81
C GLY A 152 12.98 -14.55 -5.78
N ASN A 153 12.69 -14.48 -4.48
CA ASN A 153 13.61 -14.77 -3.36
C ASN A 153 14.75 -13.75 -3.16
N ALA A 154 14.51 -12.47 -3.48
CA ALA A 154 15.44 -11.40 -3.11
C ALA A 154 15.62 -11.28 -1.58
N ASN A 155 16.79 -10.82 -1.15
CA ASN A 155 17.09 -10.55 0.26
C ASN A 155 16.20 -9.43 0.78
N SER A 156 15.37 -9.72 1.79
CA SER A 156 14.39 -8.79 2.36
C SER A 156 15.03 -7.54 2.97
N ARG A 157 16.19 -7.69 3.61
CA ARG A 157 16.89 -6.58 4.24
C ARG A 157 17.34 -5.56 3.20
N LEU A 158 18.07 -6.01 2.16
CA LEU A 158 18.53 -5.11 1.09
C LEU A 158 17.37 -4.47 0.32
N LEU A 159 16.27 -5.22 0.16
CA LEU A 159 15.04 -4.70 -0.43
C LEU A 159 14.50 -3.51 0.37
N TRP A 160 14.37 -3.67 1.70
CA TRP A 160 13.85 -2.64 2.58
C TRP A 160 14.77 -1.42 2.66
N GLU A 161 16.09 -1.62 2.72
CA GLU A 161 17.08 -0.54 2.69
C GLU A 161 16.88 0.34 1.45
N LYS A 162 16.78 -0.29 0.27
CA LYS A 162 16.52 0.43 -0.98
C LYS A 162 15.17 1.14 -0.95
N ILE A 163 14.10 0.46 -0.54
CA ILE A 163 12.74 1.02 -0.57
C ILE A 163 12.60 2.20 0.39
N CYS A 164 13.13 2.12 1.61
CA CYS A 164 13.01 3.20 2.58
C CYS A 164 13.76 4.46 2.14
N LEU A 165 14.96 4.32 1.56
CA LEU A 165 15.70 5.45 0.97
C LEU A 165 14.91 6.11 -0.16
N ARG A 166 14.34 5.31 -1.07
CA ARG A 166 13.56 5.82 -2.20
C ARG A 166 12.28 6.52 -1.77
N ILE A 167 11.61 6.00 -0.73
CA ILE A 167 10.43 6.64 -0.14
C ILE A 167 10.81 7.99 0.45
N GLN A 168 11.91 8.04 1.21
CA GLN A 168 12.38 9.28 1.82
C GLN A 168 12.67 10.35 0.75
N ASP A 169 13.38 9.98 -0.32
CA ASP A 169 13.65 10.88 -1.45
C ASP A 169 12.33 11.39 -2.07
N ALA A 170 11.42 10.48 -2.41
CA ALA A 170 10.17 10.82 -3.07
C ALA A 170 9.24 11.72 -2.22
N LEU A 171 9.27 11.58 -0.90
CA LEU A 171 8.46 12.38 0.04
C LEU A 171 9.13 13.71 0.43
N ALA A 172 10.44 13.85 0.27
CA ALA A 172 11.21 15.04 0.61
C ALA A 172 11.40 16.03 -0.56
N GLU A 173 11.33 15.57 -1.82
CA GLU A 173 11.68 16.37 -3.01
C GLU A 173 10.71 17.51 -3.33
N GLN A 174 11.12 18.76 -3.09
CA GLN A 174 10.70 19.91 -3.91
C GLN A 174 11.63 20.01 -5.14
N LYS A 175 11.10 19.76 -6.33
CA LYS A 175 11.65 20.36 -7.54
C LYS A 175 10.89 21.65 -7.79
N GLU A 176 11.52 22.78 -7.49
CA GLU A 176 11.14 24.07 -8.05
C GLU A 176 11.07 23.94 -9.57
N SER A 177 9.87 24.08 -10.14
CA SER A 177 9.77 24.41 -11.57
C SER A 177 10.09 25.90 -11.69
N CYS A 178 11.23 26.19 -12.30
CA CYS A 178 11.51 27.48 -12.92
C CYS A 178 10.62 27.66 -14.15
#